data_AF-A0A7S3I5C3-F1
#
_entry.id   AF-A0A7S3I5C3-F1
#
_cell.length_a   1.000
_cell.length_b   1.000
_cell.length_c   1.000
_cell.angle_alpha   90.00
_cell.angle_beta   90.00
_cell.angle_gamma   90.00
#
_symmetry.space_group_name_H-M   'P 1'
#
loop_
_entity.id
_entity.type
_entity.pdbx_description
1 polymer ?
#
loop_
_entity_poly.entity_id
_entity_poly.type
_entity_poly.pdbx_seq_one_letter_code
_entity_poly.pdbx_strand_id
1 'polypeptide(L)'
;AKKHMFLSAKTPRHDDHHAVNFCIRCFQGQFCVQFHPKKSWGLKCNNEKCNFRIGILQGAGHVTTVADKCEECQTVKLNAMYKTDSPFPAGTLTRTGCILCDPVLKSTIVNFFFKSQ
;
A
#
# COMPACT_ATOMS: atom_id res chain seq x y z
N ALA A 1 26.32 -33.25 12.29
CA ALA A 1 25.36 -32.91 11.22
C ALA A 1 24.28 -31.99 11.80
N LYS A 2 24.27 -30.70 11.45
CA LYS A 2 23.36 -29.71 12.03
C LYS A 2 22.06 -29.60 11.21
N LYS A 3 20.97 -29.87 11.93
CA LYS A 3 19.53 -29.60 11.71
C LYS A 3 19.17 -28.76 10.47
N HIS A 4 18.41 -29.36 9.56
CA HIS A 4 17.64 -28.67 8.52
C HIS A 4 16.51 -27.87 9.17
N MET A 5 16.68 -26.56 9.24
CA MET A 5 15.62 -25.61 9.60
C MET A 5 14.92 -25.18 8.31
N PHE A 6 13.83 -25.87 7.94
CA PHE A 6 12.96 -25.42 6.84
C PHE A 6 12.01 -24.34 7.34
N LEU A 7 12.47 -23.08 7.39
CA LEU A 7 11.57 -21.93 7.40
C LEU A 7 11.18 -21.64 5.95
N SER A 8 10.19 -22.34 5.42
CA SER A 8 9.50 -21.91 4.20
C SER A 8 8.40 -20.90 4.57
N ALA A 9 8.80 -19.78 5.19
CA ALA A 9 8.01 -18.57 5.12
C ALA A 9 8.37 -17.96 3.76
N LYS A 10 7.50 -18.16 2.76
CA LYS A 10 7.67 -17.57 1.43
C LYS A 10 7.83 -16.07 1.58
N THR A 11 9.06 -15.57 1.55
CA THR A 11 9.34 -14.16 1.33
C THR A 11 8.62 -13.78 0.03
N PRO A 12 7.70 -12.80 0.03
CA PRO A 12 7.06 -12.35 -1.20
C PRO A 12 8.15 -12.00 -2.22
N ARG A 13 8.07 -12.61 -3.41
CA ARG A 13 9.02 -12.36 -4.49
C ARG A 13 8.99 -10.87 -4.84
N HIS A 14 10.15 -10.34 -5.16
CA HIS A 14 10.45 -8.91 -5.35
C HIS A 14 9.70 -8.24 -6.53
N ASP A 15 8.95 -8.98 -7.35
CA ASP A 15 8.48 -8.50 -8.67
C ASP A 15 7.00 -8.12 -8.80
N ASP A 16 6.12 -8.43 -7.86
CA ASP A 16 4.68 -8.10 -8.01
C ASP A 16 4.32 -6.78 -7.32
N HIS A 17 5.16 -5.77 -7.49
CA HIS A 17 4.88 -4.40 -7.05
C HIS A 17 3.87 -3.76 -7.99
N HIS A 18 2.61 -4.14 -7.87
CA HIS A 18 1.53 -3.65 -8.70
C HIS A 18 1.46 -2.12 -8.58
N ALA A 19 1.80 -1.45 -9.68
CA ALA A 19 1.79 0.00 -9.77
C ALA A 19 0.36 0.51 -9.58
N VAL A 20 0.19 1.43 -8.63
CA VAL A 20 -1.10 2.02 -8.28
C VAL A 20 -1.36 3.26 -9.13
N ASN A 21 -0.36 4.14 -9.19
CA ASN A 21 -0.37 5.35 -10.01
C ASN A 21 1.07 5.88 -10.20
N PHE A 22 1.29 6.94 -10.97
CA PHE A 22 2.58 7.63 -11.06
C PHE A 22 2.97 8.27 -9.72
N CYS A 23 4.27 8.37 -9.47
CA CYS A 23 4.81 9.07 -8.32
C CYS A 23 4.69 10.57 -8.54
N ILE A 24 3.86 11.24 -7.73
CA ILE A 24 3.64 12.69 -7.82
C ILE A 24 4.87 13.55 -7.46
N ARG A 25 5.92 12.95 -6.88
CA ARG A 25 7.15 13.68 -6.52
C ARG A 25 8.14 13.77 -7.68
N CYS A 26 8.41 12.64 -8.34
CA CYS A 26 9.44 12.60 -9.38
C CYS A 26 8.86 12.48 -10.79
N PHE A 27 7.60 12.06 -10.96
CA PHE A 27 6.96 11.75 -12.25
C PHE A 27 7.73 10.74 -13.14
N GLN A 28 8.80 10.14 -12.62
CA GLN A 28 9.70 9.21 -13.29
C GLN A 28 9.59 7.79 -12.73
N GLY A 29 8.64 7.55 -11.82
CA GLY A 29 8.40 6.26 -11.20
C GLY A 29 6.93 6.11 -10.87
N GLN A 30 6.58 4.96 -10.33
CA GLN A 30 5.22 4.60 -9.94
C GLN A 30 5.16 4.32 -8.45
N PHE A 31 4.02 4.66 -7.85
CA PHE A 31 3.67 4.23 -6.52
C PHE A 31 3.29 2.77 -6.52
N CYS A 32 3.96 1.99 -5.69
CA CYS A 32 3.65 0.58 -5.47
C CYS A 32 3.23 0.39 -4.02
N VAL A 33 2.25 -0.49 -3.79
CA VAL A 33 1.85 -0.88 -2.43
C VAL A 33 3.00 -1.65 -1.79
N GLN A 34 3.38 -1.24 -0.58
CA GLN A 34 4.43 -1.88 0.18
C GLN A 34 4.08 -1.93 1.67
N PHE A 35 4.28 -3.08 2.29
CA PHE A 35 4.24 -3.23 3.74
C PHE A 35 5.61 -2.95 4.36
N HIS A 36 5.64 -2.17 5.44
CA HIS A 36 6.83 -1.97 6.26
C HIS A 36 6.52 -2.32 7.71
N PRO A 37 7.28 -3.21 8.38
CA PRO A 37 6.94 -3.71 9.72
C PRO A 37 6.69 -2.62 10.77
N LYS A 38 7.45 -1.52 10.74
CA LYS A 38 7.29 -0.39 11.68
C LYS A 38 6.39 0.75 11.18
N LYS A 39 6.19 0.87 9.86
CA LYS A 39 5.49 2.02 9.24
C LYS A 39 4.17 1.61 8.61
N SER A 40 3.74 0.37 8.85
CA SER A 40 2.57 -0.26 8.26
C SER A 40 2.56 -0.20 6.72
N TRP A 41 1.38 -0.25 6.11
CA TRP A 41 1.19 -0.13 4.67
C TRP A 41 1.53 1.27 4.15
N GLY A 42 1.93 1.34 2.88
CA GLY A 42 2.27 2.59 2.23
C GLY A 42 2.39 2.43 0.72
N LEU A 43 2.39 3.57 0.04
CA LEU A 43 2.73 3.70 -1.37
C LEU A 43 4.16 4.21 -1.47
N LYS A 44 5.10 3.38 -1.95
CA LYS A 44 6.50 3.77 -2.15
C LYS A 44 6.78 3.91 -3.64
N CYS A 45 7.53 4.94 -4.03
CA CYS A 45 8.02 5.05 -5.39
C CYS A 45 9.03 3.93 -5.70
N ASN A 46 8.88 3.31 -6.87
CA ASN A 46 9.82 2.29 -7.36
C ASN A 46 11.08 2.87 -8.04
N ASN A 47 11.18 4.18 -8.24
CA ASN A 47 12.39 4.81 -8.74
C ASN A 47 13.41 4.94 -7.61
N GLU A 48 14.58 4.33 -7.77
CA GLU A 48 15.66 4.30 -6.77
C GLU A 48 16.18 5.70 -6.39
N LYS A 49 16.11 6.67 -7.32
CA LYS A 49 16.47 8.07 -7.05
C LYS A 49 15.38 8.82 -6.27
N CYS A 50 14.22 8.21 -6.08
CA CYS A 50 13.06 8.81 -5.42
C CYS A 50 12.67 8.02 -4.16
N ASN A 51 13.15 8.48 -3.00
CA ASN A 51 12.78 7.90 -1.71
C ASN A 51 11.38 8.29 -1.22
N PHE A 52 10.45 8.62 -2.13
CA PHE A 52 9.11 9.07 -1.77
C PHE A 52 8.24 7.91 -1.31
N ARG A 53 7.56 8.10 -0.17
CA ARG A 53 6.60 7.17 0.39
C ARG A 53 5.47 7.93 1.06
N ILE A 54 4.26 7.44 0.88
CA ILE A 54 3.04 7.90 1.55
C ILE A 54 2.55 6.72 2.42
N GLY A 55 2.15 6.97 3.66
CA GLY A 55 1.53 5.92 4.48
C GLY A 55 0.03 5.86 4.19
N ILE A 56 -0.52 4.65 4.16
CA ILE A 56 -1.95 4.40 3.92
C ILE A 56 -2.43 3.25 4.79
N LEU A 57 -3.73 3.15 5.05
CA LEU A 57 -4.37 1.93 5.59
C LEU A 57 -3.65 1.38 6.84
N GLN A 58 -3.31 2.26 7.77
CA GLN A 58 -2.63 1.87 9.01
C GLN A 58 -3.47 0.85 9.77
N GLY A 59 -2.82 -0.24 10.21
CA GLY A 59 -3.48 -1.33 10.95
C GLY A 59 -4.15 -2.39 10.07
N ALA A 60 -4.23 -2.20 8.74
CA ALA A 60 -4.76 -3.20 7.85
C ALA A 60 -3.92 -4.49 7.91
N GLY A 61 -4.58 -5.64 7.96
CA GLY A 61 -3.91 -6.94 7.95
C GLY A 61 -3.41 -7.31 6.56
N HIS A 62 -4.12 -6.87 5.52
CA HIS A 62 -3.78 -7.16 4.14
C HIS A 62 -4.23 -6.03 3.21
N VAL A 63 -3.38 -5.67 2.25
CA VAL A 63 -3.69 -4.69 1.20
C VAL A 63 -3.17 -5.22 -0.13
N THR A 64 -4.04 -5.28 -1.12
CA THR A 64 -3.71 -5.69 -2.50
C THR A 64 -4.28 -4.73 -3.52
N THR A 65 -3.72 -4.75 -4.72
CA THR A 65 -4.32 -4.12 -5.89
C THR A 65 -5.39 -5.01 -6.49
N VAL A 66 -6.36 -4.38 -7.15
CA VAL A 66 -7.39 -5.04 -7.95
C VAL A 66 -7.20 -4.60 -9.39
N ALA A 67 -7.44 -5.47 -10.37
CA ALA A 67 -7.23 -5.16 -11.80
C ALA A 67 -8.08 -3.97 -12.29
N ASP A 68 -9.16 -3.65 -11.57
CA ASP A 68 -10.06 -2.55 -11.87
C ASP A 68 -9.45 -1.17 -11.54
N LYS A 69 -9.73 -0.19 -12.40
CA LYS A 69 -9.22 1.18 -12.29
C LYS A 69 -10.34 2.13 -11.87
N CYS A 70 -9.96 3.21 -11.21
CA CYS A 70 -10.87 4.29 -10.87
C CYS A 70 -11.34 4.99 -12.15
N GLU A 71 -12.65 5.16 -12.31
CA GLU A 71 -13.24 5.81 -13.48
C GLU A 71 -12.82 7.28 -13.60
N GLU A 72 -12.67 7.97 -12.46
CA GLU A 72 -12.33 9.40 -12.41
C GLU A 72 -10.84 9.68 -12.69
N CYS A 73 -9.94 8.93 -12.07
CA CYS A 73 -8.50 9.25 -12.07
C CYS A 73 -7.60 8.14 -12.61
N GLN A 74 -8.18 7.03 -13.08
CA GLN A 74 -7.48 5.88 -13.68
C GLN A 74 -6.47 5.18 -12.76
N THR A 75 -6.48 5.51 -11.46
CA THR A 75 -5.69 4.84 -10.42
C THR A 75 -6.19 3.42 -10.23
N VAL A 76 -5.27 2.45 -10.15
CA VAL A 76 -5.60 1.06 -9.81
C VAL A 76 -6.23 1.00 -8.43
N LYS A 77 -7.38 0.32 -8.30
CA LYS A 77 -8.09 0.22 -7.01
C LYS A 77 -7.33 -0.69 -6.05
N LEU A 78 -7.47 -0.42 -4.76
CA LEU A 78 -6.94 -1.23 -3.68
C LEU A 78 -8.07 -1.99 -2.99
N ASN A 79 -7.82 -3.23 -2.61
CA ASN A 79 -8.60 -3.97 -1.64
C ASN A 79 -7.85 -3.96 -0.30
N ALA A 80 -8.51 -3.47 0.74
CA ALA A 80 -7.96 -3.42 2.09
C ALA A 80 -8.81 -4.29 3.02
N MET A 81 -8.15 -5.09 3.83
CA MET A 81 -8.78 -5.98 4.81
C MET A 81 -8.14 -5.79 6.19
N TYR A 82 -8.98 -5.47 7.16
CA TYR A 82 -8.66 -5.39 8.58
C TYR A 82 -9.07 -6.69 9.28
N LYS A 83 -8.35 -7.07 10.34
CA LYS A 83 -8.72 -8.24 11.16
C LYS A 83 -9.68 -7.85 12.29
N THR A 84 -9.44 -6.69 12.89
CA THR A 84 -10.24 -6.05 13.93
C THR A 84 -10.13 -4.53 13.76
N ASP A 85 -10.97 -3.77 14.47
CA ASP A 85 -10.84 -2.31 14.62
C ASP A 85 -10.70 -1.54 13.31
N SER A 86 -11.49 -1.95 12.31
CA SER A 86 -11.50 -1.31 11.00
C SER A 86 -11.97 0.15 11.10
N PRO A 87 -11.28 1.10 10.44
CA PRO A 87 -11.73 2.49 10.35
C PRO A 87 -12.89 2.67 9.36
N PHE A 88 -13.37 1.59 8.71
CA PHE A 88 -14.41 1.71 7.69
C PHE A 88 -15.80 1.88 8.31
N PRO A 89 -16.72 2.58 7.61
CA PRO A 89 -18.09 2.77 8.07
C PRO A 89 -18.81 1.45 8.36
N ALA A 90 -19.78 1.52 9.28
CA ALA A 90 -20.62 0.39 9.70
C ALA A 90 -19.83 -0.85 10.19
N GLY A 91 -18.58 -0.67 10.64
CA GLY A 91 -17.75 -1.76 11.18
C GLY A 91 -17.31 -2.78 10.12
N THR A 92 -17.40 -2.43 8.83
CA THR A 92 -16.96 -3.30 7.75
C THR A 92 -15.46 -3.56 7.82
N LEU A 93 -15.03 -4.81 7.65
CA LEU A 93 -13.61 -5.17 7.73
C LEU A 93 -12.88 -5.07 6.39
N THR A 94 -13.62 -5.02 5.29
CA THR A 94 -13.07 -5.04 3.93
C THR A 94 -13.63 -3.88 3.13
N ARG A 95 -12.77 -3.20 2.37
CA ARG A 95 -13.18 -2.17 1.43
C ARG A 95 -12.30 -2.22 0.18
N THR A 96 -12.94 -2.18 -0.98
CA THR A 96 -12.27 -2.01 -2.27
C THR A 96 -12.59 -0.63 -2.82
N GLY A 97 -11.58 0.09 -3.28
CA GLY A 97 -11.78 1.43 -3.85
C GLY A 97 -10.49 2.10 -4.30
N CYS A 98 -10.63 3.30 -4.85
CA CYS A 98 -9.49 4.11 -5.25
C CYS A 98 -8.88 4.82 -4.03
N ILE A 99 -7.59 4.67 -3.78
CA ILE A 99 -6.93 5.35 -2.64
C ILE A 99 -6.99 6.88 -2.72
N LEU A 100 -7.21 7.46 -3.91
CA LEU A 100 -7.24 8.92 -4.12
C LEU A 100 -8.66 9.51 -4.19
N CYS A 101 -9.63 8.77 -4.72
CA CYS A 101 -11.01 9.22 -4.92
C CYS A 101 -11.99 8.66 -3.89
N ASP A 102 -11.80 7.43 -3.41
CA ASP A 102 -12.70 6.83 -2.42
C ASP A 102 -12.56 7.60 -1.09
N PRO A 103 -13.62 8.25 -0.57
CA PRO A 103 -13.49 9.13 0.58
C PRO A 103 -12.95 8.44 1.83
N VAL A 104 -13.32 7.17 2.03
CA VAL A 104 -12.91 6.37 3.20
C VAL A 104 -11.47 5.90 3.05
N LEU A 105 -11.06 5.41 1.88
CA LEU A 105 -9.67 5.01 1.69
C LEU A 105 -8.74 6.23 1.71
N LYS A 106 -9.16 7.34 1.09
CA LYS A 106 -8.44 8.61 1.07
C LYS A 106 -8.21 9.15 2.48
N SER A 107 -9.19 9.03 3.38
CA SER A 107 -9.02 9.48 4.77
C SER A 107 -8.00 8.65 5.56
N THR A 108 -7.56 7.48 5.05
CA THR A 108 -6.49 6.69 5.67
C THR A 108 -5.08 7.12 5.26
N ILE A 109 -4.96 8.06 4.32
CA ILE A 109 -3.66 8.59 3.89
C ILE A 109 -3.05 9.37 5.05
N VAL A 110 -1.93 8.87 5.56
CA VAL A 110 -1.12 9.53 6.58
C VAL A 110 0.12 10.16 5.94
N ASN A 111 0.15 11.49 5.97
CA ASN A 111 1.27 12.28 5.49
C ASN A 111 2.47 12.09 6.43
N PHE A 112 3.39 11.23 6.04
CA PHE A 112 4.73 11.28 6.60
C PHE A 112 5.47 12.44 5.93
N PHE A 113 5.37 13.62 6.54
CA PHE A 113 6.30 14.71 6.25
C PHE A 113 7.72 14.16 6.41
N PHE A 114 8.49 14.28 5.34
CA PHE A 114 9.89 13.88 5.32
C PHE A 114 10.61 14.66 6.41
N LYS A 115 11.44 13.98 7.21
CA LYS A 115 12.57 14.69 7.82
C LYS A 115 13.34 15.30 6.66
N SER A 116 13.42 16.63 6.65
CA SER A 116 14.42 17.35 5.87
C SER A 116 15.78 16.70 6.12
N GLN A 117 16.57 16.57 5.05
CA GLN A 117 17.92 16.02 5.09
C GLN A 117 18.76 16.61 6.22
#